data_AF-A0A6B3NS07-F1
#
_entry.id   AF-A0A6B3NS07-F1
#
_cell.length_a   1.000
_cell.length_b   1.000
_cell.length_c   1.000
_cell.angle_alpha   90.00
_cell.angle_beta   90.00
_cell.angle_gamma   90.00
#
_symmetry.space_group_name_H-M   'P 1'
#
loop_
_entity.id
_entity.type
_entity.pdbx_description
1 polymer ?
#
loop_
_entity_poly.entity_id
_entity_poly.type
_entity_poly.pdbx_seq_one_letter_code
_entity_poly.pdbx_strand_id
1 'polypeptide(L)'
;MPRKTKKKSKKRKIVKLESLKKLNLSAAGIDIGADEIYVCVPEERAKQTVRSFGTYTQDLFEISQWLRDCAVDTVAMESTGVLWIPLYQHLSEQGIELCLVNAKHIKNVPGKKSDVLDCQWLQQLHTYGLLQGSFRPKEEMVQLRSLVRQREMLINSRSRHIQHMHKALQQMNVRLDRAVSDVTGKTGMSIIRAIIDGERNCRQLATFRDGRCRLSEEEIAKALDGSFRHDHLFSLKQAVELYDFYTQKIIPTILRFWFFHFLWLQPCY
;
A
#
# COMPACT_ATOMS: atom_id res chain seq x y z
N MET A 1 -27.99 40.31 56.48
CA MET A 1 -27.01 40.04 55.39
C MET A 1 -26.18 38.80 55.75
N PRO A 2 -26.23 37.69 55.00
CA PRO A 2 -25.40 36.52 55.32
C PRO A 2 -23.97 36.70 54.76
N ARG A 3 -22.98 36.44 55.62
CA ARG A 3 -21.53 36.45 55.31
C ARG A 3 -21.20 35.40 54.24
N LYS A 4 -20.65 35.84 53.11
CA LYS A 4 -20.04 34.95 52.10
C LYS A 4 -18.82 34.25 52.70
N THR A 5 -18.92 32.94 52.93
CA THR A 5 -17.79 32.08 53.31
C THR A 5 -16.81 31.95 52.13
N LYS A 6 -15.58 32.42 52.31
CA LYS A 6 -14.46 32.23 51.36
C LYS A 6 -14.21 30.72 51.17
N LYS A 7 -14.45 30.19 49.96
CA LYS A 7 -14.02 28.84 49.56
C LYS A 7 -12.48 28.77 49.64
N LYS A 8 -11.95 28.02 50.60
CA LYS A 8 -10.52 27.67 50.67
C LYS A 8 -10.14 26.91 49.40
N SER A 9 -9.19 27.42 48.62
CA SER A 9 -8.66 26.71 47.46
C SER A 9 -7.94 25.44 47.93
N LYS A 10 -8.38 24.28 47.46
CA LYS A 10 -7.66 23.02 47.69
C LYS A 10 -6.30 23.14 46.99
N LYS A 11 -5.21 23.15 47.76
CA LYS A 11 -3.84 23.08 47.21
C LYS A 11 -3.74 21.81 46.36
N ARG A 12 -3.44 21.96 45.06
CA ARG A 12 -3.22 20.83 44.16
C ARG A 12 -1.99 20.06 44.67
N LYS A 13 -2.13 18.75 44.86
CA LYS A 13 -1.02 17.87 45.24
C LYS A 13 -0.06 17.78 44.06
N ILE A 14 1.13 18.37 44.20
CA ILE A 14 2.19 18.26 43.21
C ILE A 14 2.80 16.86 43.40
N VAL A 15 2.65 16.00 42.41
CA VAL A 15 3.29 14.68 42.38
C VAL A 15 4.69 14.88 41.82
N LYS A 16 5.72 14.48 42.59
CA LYS A 16 7.08 14.37 42.03
C LYS A 16 7.08 13.19 41.08
N LEU A 17 7.39 13.44 39.82
CA LEU A 17 7.61 12.38 38.83
C LEU A 17 9.02 11.84 39.03
N GLU A 18 9.17 10.52 38.97
CA GLU A 18 10.48 9.88 38.92
C GLU A 18 11.18 10.22 37.60
N SER A 19 12.52 10.33 37.63
CA SER A 19 13.31 10.55 36.43
C SER A 19 13.17 9.38 35.46
N LEU A 20 13.11 9.66 34.16
CA LEU A 20 13.03 8.63 33.13
C LEU A 20 14.24 7.70 33.21
N LYS A 21 13.98 6.40 33.31
CA LYS A 21 15.00 5.35 33.27
C LYS A 21 15.32 5.00 31.81
N LYS A 22 16.60 4.94 31.46
CA LYS A 22 17.04 4.39 30.17
C LYS A 22 16.71 2.90 30.12
N LEU A 23 16.04 2.45 29.05
CA LEU A 23 15.64 1.06 28.82
C LEU A 23 16.53 0.40 27.76
N ASN A 24 16.69 1.06 26.61
CA ASN A 24 17.42 0.53 25.46
C ASN A 24 18.80 1.22 25.37
N LEU A 25 19.80 0.70 26.09
CA LEU A 25 21.11 1.35 26.24
C LEU A 25 21.95 1.33 24.95
N SER A 26 21.75 0.31 24.12
CA SER A 26 22.42 0.14 22.82
C SER A 26 21.49 0.51 21.65
N ALA A 27 20.59 1.48 21.88
CA ALA A 27 19.66 1.96 20.87
C ALA A 27 20.31 2.88 19.84
N ALA A 28 20.01 2.65 18.56
CA ALA A 28 20.25 3.61 17.48
C ALA A 28 18.92 4.21 16.96
N GLY A 29 19.02 5.39 16.35
CA GLY A 29 17.92 6.06 15.65
C GLY A 29 18.29 6.27 14.18
N ILE A 30 17.37 5.96 13.28
CA ILE A 30 17.57 6.10 11.83
C ILE A 30 16.44 6.92 11.24
N ASP A 31 16.82 7.99 10.55
CA ASP A 31 15.92 8.76 9.69
C ASP A 31 16.22 8.44 8.23
N ILE A 32 15.22 7.94 7.51
CA ILE A 32 15.38 7.38 6.15
C ILE A 32 14.72 8.31 5.14
N GLY A 33 15.56 9.12 4.48
CA GLY A 33 15.21 9.96 3.35
C GLY A 33 15.34 9.26 2.00
N ALA A 34 14.95 9.95 0.94
CA ALA A 34 15.07 9.46 -0.44
C ALA A 34 16.49 9.53 -0.99
N ASP A 35 17.25 10.55 -0.58
CA ASP A 35 18.62 10.80 -1.06
C ASP A 35 19.68 10.39 -0.03
N GLU A 36 19.37 10.52 1.26
CA GLU A 36 20.30 10.24 2.36
C GLU A 36 19.60 9.51 3.52
N ILE A 37 20.38 8.72 4.26
CA ILE A 37 19.97 8.07 5.50
C ILE A 37 20.85 8.59 6.63
N TYR A 38 20.23 9.17 7.66
CA TYR A 38 20.92 9.64 8.85
C TYR A 38 20.78 8.64 9.98
N VAL A 39 21.91 8.21 10.54
CA VAL A 39 21.96 7.20 11.59
C VAL A 39 22.67 7.77 12.81
N CYS A 40 22.00 7.71 13.96
CA CYS A 40 22.54 8.10 15.25
C CYS A 40 22.74 6.88 16.16
N VAL A 41 23.92 6.75 16.75
CA VAL A 41 24.29 5.72 17.75
C VAL A 41 24.59 6.38 19.11
N PRO A 42 24.59 5.64 20.23
CA PRO A 42 24.87 6.21 21.55
C PRO A 42 26.28 6.82 21.64
N GLU A 43 26.43 7.91 22.40
CA GLU A 43 27.71 8.62 22.59
C GLU A 43 28.83 7.73 23.12
N GLU A 44 28.47 6.75 23.94
CA GLU A 44 29.39 5.80 24.56
C GLU A 44 29.93 4.74 23.56
N ARG A 45 29.35 4.66 22.35
CA ARG A 45 29.62 3.62 21.35
C ARG A 45 30.43 4.09 20.15
N ALA A 46 30.58 5.40 19.94
CA ALA A 46 31.33 5.93 18.81
C ALA A 46 31.86 7.36 19.07
N LYS A 47 33.02 7.67 18.51
CA LYS A 47 33.56 9.06 18.50
C LYS A 47 32.70 10.01 17.67
N GLN A 48 32.19 9.52 16.54
CA GLN A 48 31.23 10.21 15.70
C GLN A 48 29.89 9.50 15.87
N THR A 49 28.94 10.16 16.51
CA THR A 49 27.65 9.57 16.92
C THR A 49 26.58 9.66 15.86
N VAL A 50 26.75 10.53 14.86
CA VAL A 50 25.86 10.67 13.72
C VAL A 50 26.65 10.57 12.42
N ARG A 51 26.16 9.75 11.50
CA ARG A 51 26.68 9.62 10.13
C ARG A 51 25.54 9.69 9.12
N SER A 52 25.82 10.26 7.97
CA SER A 52 24.97 10.15 6.78
C SER A 52 25.51 9.06 5.87
N PHE A 53 24.59 8.39 5.20
CA PHE A 53 24.85 7.32 4.23
C PHE A 53 24.00 7.57 2.98
N GLY A 54 24.41 6.97 1.86
CA GLY A 54 23.56 6.91 0.68
C GLY A 54 22.38 5.95 0.87
N THR A 55 21.58 5.80 -0.20
CA THR A 55 20.38 4.96 -0.21
C THR A 55 20.54 3.70 -1.07
N TYR A 56 21.73 3.42 -1.58
CA TYR A 56 21.99 2.22 -2.37
C TYR A 56 22.27 1.01 -1.46
N THR A 57 22.12 -0.19 -2.02
CA THR A 57 22.31 -1.45 -1.27
C THR A 57 23.66 -1.55 -0.56
N GLN A 58 24.74 -1.02 -1.16
CA GLN A 58 26.06 -0.99 -0.54
C GLN A 58 26.08 -0.10 0.71
N ASP A 59 25.43 1.06 0.65
CA ASP A 59 25.28 1.96 1.80
C ASP A 59 24.49 1.27 2.93
N LEU A 60 23.45 0.49 2.61
CA LEU A 60 22.70 -0.27 3.62
C LEU A 60 23.57 -1.31 4.34
N PHE A 61 24.50 -1.93 3.61
CA PHE A 61 25.48 -2.85 4.20
C PHE A 61 26.49 -2.12 5.08
N GLU A 62 26.93 -0.93 4.67
CA GLU A 62 27.79 -0.07 5.49
C GLU A 62 27.12 0.39 6.78
N ILE A 63 25.82 0.76 6.72
CA ILE A 63 25.01 1.05 7.91
C ILE A 63 25.00 -0.15 8.85
N SER A 64 24.67 -1.33 8.32
CA SER A 64 24.60 -2.58 9.08
C SER A 64 25.94 -2.93 9.74
N GLN A 65 27.05 -2.78 9.02
CA GLN A 65 28.38 -2.99 9.57
C GLN A 65 28.69 -1.99 10.67
N TRP A 66 28.40 -0.71 10.45
CA TRP A 66 28.67 0.32 11.45
C TRP A 66 27.86 0.12 12.74
N LEU A 67 26.58 -0.27 12.62
CA LEU A 67 25.74 -0.60 13.78
C LEU A 67 26.31 -1.78 14.58
N ARG A 68 26.84 -2.81 13.90
CA ARG A 68 27.53 -3.92 14.56
C ARG A 68 28.79 -3.47 15.28
N ASP A 69 29.62 -2.64 14.64
CA ASP A 69 30.86 -2.11 15.24
C ASP A 69 30.56 -1.27 16.50
N CYS A 70 29.41 -0.60 16.52
CA CYS A 70 28.91 0.16 17.66
C CYS A 70 28.16 -0.70 18.71
N ALA A 71 28.07 -2.02 18.53
CA ALA A 71 27.34 -2.93 19.41
C ALA A 71 25.89 -2.49 19.68
N VAL A 72 25.20 -2.06 18.62
CA VAL A 72 23.76 -1.73 18.62
C VAL A 72 22.94 -3.02 18.60
N ASP A 73 21.98 -3.14 19.50
CA ASP A 73 21.06 -4.28 19.60
C ASP A 73 19.63 -3.94 19.16
N THR A 74 19.26 -2.65 19.20
CA THR A 74 17.94 -2.19 18.79
C THR A 74 17.97 -0.85 18.05
N VAL A 75 17.08 -0.70 17.08
CA VAL A 75 17.00 0.46 16.18
C VAL A 75 15.58 0.98 16.12
N ALA A 76 15.40 2.28 16.35
CA ALA A 76 14.20 2.99 15.93
C ALA A 76 14.40 3.58 14.53
N MET A 77 13.44 3.40 13.63
CA MET A 77 13.52 3.92 12.27
C MET A 77 12.25 4.66 11.83
N GLU A 78 12.44 5.80 11.18
CA GLU A 78 11.38 6.60 10.56
C GLU A 78 11.64 6.70 9.05
N SER A 79 10.57 6.74 8.25
CA SER A 79 10.68 6.86 6.80
C SER A 79 9.36 7.34 6.21
N THR A 80 9.47 8.23 5.22
CA THR A 80 8.33 8.58 4.37
C THR A 80 8.16 7.54 3.26
N GLY A 81 7.20 6.62 3.44
CA GLY A 81 6.81 5.66 2.41
C GLY A 81 7.39 4.26 2.61
N VAL A 82 8.00 3.70 1.55
CA VAL A 82 8.45 2.29 1.51
C VAL A 82 9.97 2.12 1.62
N LEU A 83 10.73 3.21 1.70
CA LEU A 83 12.20 3.20 1.66
C LEU A 83 12.84 2.47 2.85
N TRP A 84 12.13 2.34 3.97
CA TRP A 84 12.57 1.57 5.11
C TRP A 84 12.63 0.05 4.85
N ILE A 85 11.90 -0.48 3.87
CA ILE A 85 11.73 -1.93 3.69
C ILE A 85 13.09 -2.66 3.49
N PRO A 86 13.97 -2.23 2.57
CA PRO A 86 15.23 -2.93 2.33
C PRO A 86 16.16 -2.90 3.55
N LEU A 87 16.30 -1.74 4.20
CA LEU A 87 17.13 -1.61 5.39
C LEU A 87 16.58 -2.43 6.56
N TYR A 88 15.25 -2.40 6.77
CA TYR A 88 14.60 -3.21 7.80
C TYR A 88 14.86 -4.70 7.59
N GLN A 89 14.66 -5.21 6.36
CA GLN A 89 14.90 -6.63 6.06
C GLN A 89 16.35 -7.00 6.34
N HIS A 90 17.29 -6.19 5.85
CA HIS A 90 18.71 -6.45 6.04
C HIS A 90 19.12 -6.44 7.53
N LEU A 91 18.69 -5.44 8.32
CA LEU A 91 19.00 -5.38 9.75
C LEU A 91 18.31 -6.49 10.56
N SER A 92 17.09 -6.88 10.18
CA SER A 92 16.35 -7.97 10.83
C SER A 92 17.05 -9.32 10.65
N GLU A 93 17.66 -9.59 9.49
CA GLU A 93 18.45 -10.80 9.23
C GLU A 93 19.71 -10.88 10.10
N GLN A 94 20.21 -9.74 10.55
CA GLN A 94 21.36 -9.64 11.46
C GLN A 94 20.97 -9.72 12.94
N GLY A 95 19.68 -9.94 13.24
CA GLY A 95 19.19 -10.10 14.61
C GLY A 95 19.01 -8.81 15.39
N ILE A 96 19.04 -7.64 14.74
CA ILE A 96 18.77 -6.34 15.40
C ILE A 96 17.26 -6.21 15.64
N GLU A 97 16.87 -5.80 16.85
CA GLU A 97 15.47 -5.51 17.16
C GLU A 97 15.03 -4.17 16.55
N LEU A 98 13.98 -4.19 15.72
CA LEU A 98 13.58 -3.03 14.93
C LEU A 98 12.23 -2.43 15.38
N CYS A 99 12.25 -1.14 15.68
CA CYS A 99 11.09 -0.31 16.02
C CYS A 99 10.78 0.66 14.86
N LEU A 100 9.93 0.24 13.92
CA LEU A 100 9.47 1.12 12.84
C LEU A 100 8.42 2.10 13.38
N VAL A 101 8.70 3.39 13.33
CA VAL A 101 7.82 4.42 13.89
C VAL A 101 7.11 5.23 12.82
N ASN A 102 5.87 5.61 13.13
CA ASN A 102 5.09 6.48 12.24
C ASN A 102 5.45 7.94 12.53
N ALA A 103 5.89 8.68 11.51
CA ALA A 103 6.21 10.11 11.61
C ALA A 103 5.11 10.94 12.31
N LYS A 104 3.83 10.55 12.14
CA LYS A 104 2.69 11.25 12.76
C LYS A 104 2.66 11.14 14.29
N HIS A 105 3.33 10.15 14.88
CA HIS A 105 3.35 9.91 16.33
C HIS A 105 4.52 10.61 17.02
N ILE A 106 5.52 11.10 16.27
CA ILE A 106 6.72 11.76 16.81
C ILE A 106 6.55 13.30 16.82
N LYS A 107 5.31 13.79 16.94
CA LYS A 107 4.95 15.22 16.76
C LYS A 107 5.95 16.21 17.38
N ASN A 108 6.56 16.99 16.49
CA ASN A 108 7.14 18.33 16.61
C ASN A 108 7.53 18.80 18.02
N VAL A 109 8.77 18.52 18.40
CA VAL A 109 9.50 19.40 19.32
C VAL A 109 9.66 20.76 18.62
N PRO A 110 9.30 21.89 19.25
CA PRO A 110 9.47 23.20 18.63
C PRO A 110 10.95 23.48 18.33
N GLY A 111 11.30 23.72 17.06
CA GLY A 111 12.67 23.94 16.61
C GLY A 111 12.81 23.80 15.09
N LYS A 112 14.00 24.12 14.55
CA LYS A 112 14.32 23.81 13.14
C LYS A 112 14.47 22.30 13.01
N LYS A 113 13.56 21.66 12.26
CA LYS A 113 13.64 20.25 11.89
C LYS A 113 14.83 20.05 10.94
N SER A 114 15.71 19.11 11.25
CA SER A 114 16.78 18.62 10.35
C SER A 114 16.92 17.12 10.53
N ASP A 115 17.27 16.41 9.46
CA ASP A 115 17.37 14.94 9.45
C ASP A 115 18.38 14.42 10.50
N VAL A 116 19.44 15.19 10.76
CA VAL A 116 20.38 14.96 11.87
C VAL A 116 19.67 15.00 13.23
N LEU A 117 18.88 16.04 13.51
CA LEU A 117 18.15 16.14 14.77
C LEU A 117 17.06 15.07 14.88
N ASP A 118 16.43 14.71 13.76
CA ASP A 118 15.39 13.69 13.73
C ASP A 118 15.94 12.30 14.11
N CYS A 119 17.07 11.87 13.52
CA CYS A 119 17.68 10.59 13.88
C CYS A 119 18.19 10.56 15.34
N GLN A 120 18.73 11.68 15.84
CA GLN A 120 19.14 11.80 17.25
C GLN A 120 17.94 11.74 18.19
N TRP A 121 16.85 12.41 17.84
CA TRP A 121 15.63 12.42 18.64
C TRP A 121 14.97 11.04 18.67
N LEU A 122 14.96 10.34 17.54
CA LEU A 122 14.53 8.94 17.45
C LEU A 122 15.35 8.04 18.39
N GLN A 123 16.68 8.16 18.33
CA GLN A 123 17.60 7.41 19.18
C GLN A 123 17.29 7.65 20.67
N GLN A 124 17.08 8.92 21.04
CA GLN A 124 16.80 9.30 22.42
C GLN A 124 15.45 8.78 22.89
N LEU A 125 14.38 8.97 22.11
CA LEU A 125 13.06 8.45 22.47
C LEU A 125 13.05 6.93 22.58
N HIS A 126 13.78 6.23 21.69
CA HIS A 126 13.92 4.78 21.75
C HIS A 126 14.69 4.33 22.99
N THR A 127 15.75 5.05 23.36
CA THR A 127 16.54 4.79 24.58
C THR A 127 15.65 4.78 25.83
N TYR A 128 14.67 5.68 25.91
CA TYR A 128 13.73 5.78 27.04
C TYR A 128 12.43 4.96 26.86
N GLY A 129 12.30 4.17 25.78
CA GLY A 129 11.10 3.38 25.49
C GLY A 129 9.83 4.22 25.28
N LEU A 130 9.99 5.45 24.79
CA LEU A 130 8.89 6.40 24.56
C LEU A 130 8.27 6.25 23.17
N LEU A 131 8.78 5.34 22.34
CA LEU A 131 8.29 5.07 21.00
C LEU A 131 7.31 3.89 21.01
N GLN A 132 6.23 4.05 20.26
CA GLN A 132 5.32 2.96 19.95
C GLN A 132 5.58 2.49 18.51
N GLY A 133 6.15 1.29 18.37
CA GLY A 133 6.41 0.67 17.09
C GLY A 133 5.12 0.38 16.31
N SER A 134 5.18 0.55 15.01
CA SER A 134 4.14 0.15 14.06
C SER A 134 4.12 -1.38 13.98
N PHE A 135 2.93 -1.96 14.01
CA PHE A 135 2.77 -3.40 13.89
C PHE A 135 3.25 -3.89 12.52
N ARG A 136 4.26 -4.77 12.52
CA ARG A 136 4.69 -5.52 11.34
C ARG A 136 4.41 -7.01 11.54
N PRO A 137 3.66 -7.67 10.65
CA PRO A 137 3.51 -9.13 10.67
C PRO A 137 4.84 -9.85 10.46
N LYS A 138 4.84 -11.16 10.72
CA LYS A 138 5.93 -12.07 10.32
C LYS A 138 6.20 -11.99 8.81
N GLU A 139 7.42 -12.32 8.40
CA GLU A 139 7.90 -12.13 7.02
C GLU A 139 7.01 -12.81 5.98
N GLU A 140 6.62 -14.06 6.21
CA GLU A 140 5.71 -14.83 5.33
C GLU A 140 4.38 -14.08 5.08
N MET A 141 3.83 -13.46 6.13
CA MET A 141 2.60 -12.69 6.04
C MET A 141 2.79 -11.36 5.30
N VAL A 142 3.98 -10.75 5.39
CA VAL A 142 4.32 -9.53 4.63
C VAL A 142 4.41 -9.85 3.14
N GLN A 143 5.06 -10.95 2.77
CA GLN A 143 5.14 -11.42 1.38
C GLN A 143 3.75 -11.71 0.80
N LEU A 144 2.92 -12.45 1.53
CA LEU A 144 1.54 -12.73 1.10
C LEU A 144 0.72 -11.44 0.93
N ARG A 145 0.82 -10.51 1.89
CA ARG A 145 0.12 -9.20 1.82
C ARG A 145 0.57 -8.38 0.62
N SER A 146 1.84 -8.43 0.24
CA SER A 146 2.35 -7.76 -0.96
C SER A 146 1.62 -8.27 -2.22
N LEU A 147 1.51 -9.60 -2.36
CA LEU A 147 0.83 -10.23 -3.49
C LEU A 147 -0.68 -9.96 -3.51
N VAL A 148 -1.33 -9.99 -2.34
CA VAL A 148 -2.77 -9.68 -2.22
C VAL A 148 -3.03 -8.22 -2.63
N ARG A 149 -2.21 -7.28 -2.18
CA ARG A 149 -2.31 -5.87 -2.58
C ARG A 149 -2.07 -5.69 -4.08
N GLN A 150 -1.10 -6.40 -4.65
CA GLN A 150 -0.86 -6.38 -6.09
C GLN A 150 -2.08 -6.89 -6.86
N ARG A 151 -2.69 -7.99 -6.41
CA ARG A 151 -3.92 -8.53 -7.01
C ARG A 151 -5.08 -7.53 -6.91
N GLU A 152 -5.27 -6.93 -5.75
CA GLU A 152 -6.31 -5.91 -5.53
C GLU A 152 -6.12 -4.72 -6.47
N MET A 153 -4.88 -4.24 -6.65
CA MET A 153 -4.57 -3.18 -7.62
C MET A 153 -4.94 -3.58 -9.05
N LEU A 154 -4.60 -4.81 -9.49
CA LEU A 154 -4.99 -5.30 -10.82
C LEU A 154 -6.51 -5.37 -10.99
N ILE A 155 -7.25 -5.81 -9.96
CA ILE A 155 -8.71 -5.85 -9.97
C ILE A 155 -9.28 -4.43 -10.10
N ASN A 156 -8.78 -3.49 -9.32
CA ASN A 156 -9.23 -2.10 -9.35
C ASN A 156 -8.95 -1.45 -10.71
N SER A 157 -7.78 -1.70 -11.30
CA SER A 157 -7.43 -1.26 -12.65
C SER A 157 -8.38 -1.85 -13.70
N ARG A 158 -8.65 -3.16 -13.65
CA ARG A 158 -9.65 -3.81 -14.53
C ARG A 158 -11.03 -3.17 -14.39
N SER A 159 -11.49 -2.94 -13.16
CA SER A 159 -12.79 -2.31 -12.88
C SER A 159 -12.92 -0.92 -13.50
N ARG A 160 -11.84 -0.13 -13.49
CA ARG A 160 -11.81 1.17 -14.17
C ARG A 160 -12.04 1.03 -15.68
N HIS A 161 -11.48 0.01 -16.32
CA HIS A 161 -11.72 -0.22 -17.75
C HIS A 161 -13.13 -0.70 -18.07
N ILE A 162 -13.82 -1.38 -17.14
CA ILE A 162 -15.26 -1.65 -17.26
C ILE A 162 -16.06 -0.35 -17.32
N GLN A 163 -15.73 0.62 -16.45
CA GLN A 163 -16.38 1.94 -16.47
C GLN A 163 -16.09 2.69 -17.78
N HIS A 164 -14.88 2.56 -18.34
CA HIS A 164 -14.55 3.14 -19.63
C HIS A 164 -15.33 2.49 -20.79
N MET A 165 -15.53 1.16 -20.77
CA MET A 165 -16.41 0.49 -21.74
C MET A 165 -17.84 1.03 -21.66
N HIS A 166 -18.40 1.14 -20.45
CA HIS A 166 -19.73 1.73 -20.24
C HIS A 166 -19.82 3.16 -20.78
N LYS A 167 -18.82 3.99 -20.49
CA LYS A 167 -18.77 5.38 -20.97
C LYS A 167 -18.81 5.45 -22.50
N ALA A 168 -17.98 4.66 -23.17
CA ALA A 168 -17.93 4.65 -24.64
C ALA A 168 -19.26 4.18 -25.25
N LEU A 169 -19.86 3.13 -24.69
CA LEU A 169 -21.17 2.63 -25.13
C LEU A 169 -22.27 3.69 -24.94
N GLN A 170 -22.31 4.36 -23.78
CA GLN A 170 -23.27 5.44 -23.50
C GLN A 170 -23.11 6.63 -24.44
N GLN A 171 -21.86 7.02 -24.76
CA GLN A 171 -21.60 8.11 -25.71
C GLN A 171 -22.07 7.78 -27.15
N MET A 172 -22.11 6.49 -27.51
CA MET A 172 -22.70 6.01 -28.77
C MET A 172 -24.20 5.75 -28.67
N ASN A 173 -24.83 6.00 -27.51
CA ASN A 173 -26.20 5.63 -27.17
C ASN A 173 -26.49 4.11 -27.25
N VAL A 174 -25.46 3.26 -27.17
CA VAL A 174 -25.59 1.81 -27.09
C VAL A 174 -25.87 1.42 -25.65
N ARG A 175 -27.13 1.08 -25.35
CA ARG A 175 -27.65 0.78 -24.00
C ARG A 175 -27.48 -0.69 -23.61
N LEU A 176 -26.27 -1.21 -23.78
CA LEU A 176 -25.95 -2.61 -23.42
C LEU A 176 -26.21 -2.89 -21.93
N ASP A 177 -26.08 -1.89 -21.05
CA ASP A 177 -26.44 -1.96 -19.62
C ASP A 177 -27.91 -2.31 -19.36
N ARG A 178 -28.78 -2.06 -20.35
CA ARG A 178 -30.21 -2.40 -20.30
C ARG A 178 -30.50 -3.72 -20.99
N ALA A 179 -29.68 -4.12 -21.95
CA ALA A 179 -29.83 -5.37 -22.70
C ALA A 179 -29.37 -6.60 -21.90
N VAL A 180 -28.31 -6.47 -21.10
CA VAL A 180 -27.72 -7.58 -20.33
C VAL A 180 -27.53 -7.23 -18.86
N SER A 181 -27.60 -8.24 -17.98
CA SER A 181 -27.36 -8.06 -16.54
C SER A 181 -25.89 -7.87 -16.18
N ASP A 182 -24.98 -8.37 -17.01
CA ASP A 182 -23.54 -8.24 -16.86
C ASP A 182 -22.88 -7.96 -18.22
N VAL A 183 -22.37 -6.74 -18.37
CA VAL A 183 -21.68 -6.27 -19.58
C VAL A 183 -20.35 -7.01 -19.81
N THR A 184 -19.72 -7.49 -18.73
CA THR A 184 -18.47 -8.26 -18.80
C THR A 184 -18.69 -9.78 -18.90
N GLY A 185 -19.94 -10.22 -18.86
CA GLY A 185 -20.31 -11.61 -19.09
C GLY A 185 -20.11 -12.02 -20.55
N LYS A 186 -20.27 -13.33 -20.82
CA LYS A 186 -20.05 -13.90 -22.17
C LYS A 186 -20.80 -13.14 -23.26
N THR A 187 -22.11 -12.96 -23.10
CA THR A 187 -22.96 -12.24 -24.06
C THR A 187 -22.54 -10.79 -24.25
N GLY A 188 -22.33 -10.04 -23.16
CA GLY A 188 -21.94 -8.63 -23.23
C GLY A 188 -20.61 -8.43 -23.95
N MET A 189 -19.61 -9.25 -23.62
CA MET A 189 -18.30 -9.20 -24.28
C MET A 189 -18.33 -9.67 -25.73
N SER A 190 -19.16 -10.65 -26.09
CA SER A 190 -19.35 -11.04 -27.49
C SER A 190 -19.93 -9.89 -28.32
N ILE A 191 -20.94 -9.19 -27.81
CA ILE A 191 -21.54 -8.03 -28.47
C ILE A 191 -20.50 -6.89 -28.60
N ILE A 192 -19.79 -6.57 -27.52
CA ILE A 192 -18.76 -5.51 -27.53
C ILE A 192 -17.66 -5.83 -28.56
N ARG A 193 -17.20 -7.08 -28.61
CA ARG A 193 -16.16 -7.49 -29.57
C ARG A 193 -16.68 -7.42 -31.01
N ALA A 194 -17.91 -7.86 -31.28
CA ALA A 194 -18.52 -7.69 -32.59
C ALA A 194 -18.60 -6.21 -33.02
N ILE A 195 -18.95 -5.30 -32.09
CA ILE A 195 -18.90 -3.85 -32.34
C ILE A 195 -17.47 -3.40 -32.66
N ILE A 196 -16.46 -3.86 -31.94
CA ILE A 196 -15.06 -3.52 -32.25
C ILE A 196 -14.63 -4.04 -33.62
N ASP A 197 -15.07 -5.25 -33.99
CA ASP A 197 -14.73 -5.93 -35.25
C ASP A 197 -15.46 -5.36 -36.48
N GLY A 198 -16.42 -4.46 -36.27
CA GLY A 198 -17.06 -3.69 -37.35
C GLY A 198 -18.57 -3.85 -37.46
N GLU A 199 -19.20 -4.66 -36.63
CA GLU A 199 -20.65 -4.89 -36.69
C GLU A 199 -21.45 -3.69 -36.16
N ARG A 200 -22.44 -3.23 -36.94
CA ARG A 200 -23.26 -2.04 -36.64
C ARG A 200 -24.76 -2.34 -36.70
N ASN A 201 -25.14 -3.46 -37.28
CA ASN A 201 -26.52 -3.90 -37.38
C ASN A 201 -26.99 -4.41 -36.02
N CYS A 202 -27.88 -3.65 -35.39
CA CYS A 202 -28.39 -3.96 -34.06
C CYS A 202 -29.13 -5.30 -33.99
N ARG A 203 -29.75 -5.78 -35.08
CA ARG A 203 -30.38 -7.10 -35.15
C ARG A 203 -29.33 -8.20 -35.15
N GLN A 204 -28.24 -8.04 -35.93
CA GLN A 204 -27.13 -9.01 -35.91
C GLN A 204 -26.47 -9.05 -34.53
N LEU A 205 -26.23 -7.90 -33.91
CA LEU A 205 -25.69 -7.85 -32.54
C LEU A 205 -26.62 -8.54 -31.52
N ALA A 206 -27.93 -8.43 -31.68
CA ALA A 206 -28.89 -9.10 -30.81
C ALA A 206 -28.84 -10.63 -30.90
N THR A 207 -28.38 -11.21 -32.03
CA THR A 207 -28.24 -12.67 -32.19
C THR A 207 -27.15 -13.28 -31.28
N PHE A 208 -26.20 -12.48 -30.78
CA PHE A 208 -25.18 -12.93 -29.83
C PHE A 208 -25.74 -13.18 -28.41
N ARG A 209 -27.02 -12.89 -28.18
CA ARG A 209 -27.69 -13.13 -26.89
C ARG A 209 -27.70 -14.61 -26.52
N ASP A 210 -27.56 -14.91 -25.24
CA ASP A 210 -27.88 -16.26 -24.73
C ASP A 210 -29.41 -16.44 -24.73
N GLY A 211 -29.90 -17.63 -25.04
CA GLY A 211 -31.34 -17.92 -25.05
C GLY A 211 -32.04 -17.70 -23.70
N ARG A 212 -31.28 -17.65 -22.60
CA ARG A 212 -31.75 -17.35 -21.24
C ARG A 212 -31.82 -15.85 -20.93
N CYS A 213 -31.47 -14.98 -21.87
CA CYS A 213 -31.66 -13.54 -21.70
C CYS A 213 -33.15 -13.22 -21.51
N ARG A 214 -33.47 -12.42 -20.49
CA ARG A 214 -34.85 -12.10 -20.10
C ARG A 214 -35.60 -11.29 -21.16
N LEU A 215 -34.91 -10.35 -21.80
CA LEU A 215 -35.48 -9.48 -22.83
C LEU A 215 -35.64 -10.24 -24.13
N SER A 216 -36.54 -9.80 -25.02
CA SER A 216 -36.66 -10.35 -26.37
C SER A 216 -35.50 -9.92 -27.26
N GLU A 217 -35.32 -10.58 -28.41
CA GLU A 217 -34.31 -10.18 -29.40
C GLU A 217 -34.58 -8.76 -29.92
N GLU A 218 -35.85 -8.41 -30.13
CA GLU A 218 -36.26 -7.08 -30.58
C GLU A 218 -35.94 -5.99 -29.55
N GLU A 219 -36.16 -6.27 -28.26
CA GLU A 219 -35.83 -5.33 -27.18
C GLU A 219 -34.31 -5.12 -27.06
N ILE A 220 -33.54 -6.19 -27.22
CA ILE A 220 -32.07 -6.12 -27.24
C ILE A 220 -31.60 -5.33 -28.46
N ALA A 221 -32.15 -5.59 -29.65
CA ALA A 221 -31.80 -4.83 -30.86
C ALA A 221 -32.06 -3.33 -30.68
N LYS A 222 -33.20 -2.94 -30.08
CA LYS A 222 -33.47 -1.52 -29.76
C LYS A 222 -32.41 -0.91 -28.83
N ALA A 223 -31.94 -1.67 -27.84
CA ALA A 223 -30.92 -1.21 -26.92
C ALA A 223 -29.52 -1.10 -27.56
N LEU A 224 -29.28 -1.79 -28.69
CA LEU A 224 -27.99 -1.80 -29.38
C LEU A 224 -27.91 -0.84 -30.57
N ASP A 225 -29.00 -0.12 -30.85
CA ASP A 225 -29.02 0.94 -31.86
C ASP A 225 -28.24 2.18 -31.39
N GLY A 226 -27.37 2.72 -32.22
CA GLY A 226 -26.40 3.73 -31.81
C GLY A 226 -25.64 4.41 -32.95
N SER A 227 -24.90 5.48 -32.62
CA SER A 227 -24.25 6.37 -33.61
C SER A 227 -22.82 5.96 -34.01
N PHE A 228 -22.22 4.99 -33.32
CA PHE A 228 -20.93 4.35 -33.62
C PHE A 228 -19.81 5.27 -34.16
N ARG A 229 -19.62 6.45 -33.57
CA ARG A 229 -18.55 7.36 -33.96
C ARG A 229 -17.16 6.76 -33.71
N HIS A 230 -16.20 7.09 -34.57
CA HIS A 230 -14.86 6.52 -34.55
C HIS A 230 -14.08 6.78 -33.24
N ASP A 231 -14.22 7.97 -32.66
CA ASP A 231 -13.58 8.36 -31.39
C ASP A 231 -14.06 7.50 -30.20
N HIS A 232 -15.36 7.18 -30.16
CA HIS A 232 -15.93 6.32 -29.12
C HIS A 232 -15.58 4.84 -29.35
N LEU A 233 -15.57 4.37 -30.60
CA LEU A 233 -15.13 3.01 -30.95
C LEU A 233 -13.66 2.79 -30.60
N PHE A 234 -12.80 3.77 -30.88
CA PHE A 234 -11.38 3.73 -30.51
C PHE A 234 -11.22 3.64 -28.98
N SER A 235 -11.96 4.46 -28.24
CA SER A 235 -11.94 4.43 -26.77
C SER A 235 -12.46 3.10 -26.20
N LEU A 236 -13.51 2.53 -26.81
CA LEU A 236 -14.07 1.23 -26.44
C LEU A 236 -13.03 0.11 -26.67
N LYS A 237 -12.35 0.13 -27.82
CA LYS A 237 -11.31 -0.84 -28.16
C LYS A 237 -10.17 -0.82 -27.12
N GLN A 238 -9.62 0.35 -26.81
CA GLN A 238 -8.58 0.47 -25.78
C GLN A 238 -9.04 -0.01 -24.40
N ALA A 239 -10.30 0.27 -24.03
CA ALA A 239 -10.87 -0.19 -22.77
C ALA A 239 -10.97 -1.72 -22.70
N VAL A 240 -11.40 -2.37 -23.79
CA VAL A 240 -11.47 -3.84 -23.89
C VAL A 240 -10.09 -4.47 -23.85
N GLU A 241 -9.11 -3.95 -24.59
CA GLU A 241 -7.73 -4.46 -24.60
C GLU A 241 -7.11 -4.43 -23.20
N LEU A 242 -7.31 -3.33 -22.46
CA LEU A 242 -6.80 -3.19 -21.10
C LEU A 242 -7.59 -4.09 -20.11
N TYR A 243 -8.90 -4.22 -20.28
CA TYR A 243 -9.71 -5.17 -19.49
C TYR A 243 -9.21 -6.62 -19.66
N ASP A 244 -8.96 -7.04 -20.90
CA ASP A 244 -8.48 -8.39 -21.22
C ASP A 244 -7.07 -8.61 -20.66
N PHE A 245 -6.18 -7.62 -20.81
CA PHE A 245 -4.83 -7.66 -20.23
C PHE A 245 -4.88 -7.85 -18.70
N TYR A 246 -5.63 -7.01 -17.97
CA TYR A 246 -5.72 -7.15 -16.51
C TYR A 246 -6.37 -8.48 -16.10
N THR A 247 -7.39 -8.95 -16.83
CA THR A 247 -8.01 -10.26 -16.59
C THR A 247 -6.98 -11.39 -16.70
N GLN A 248 -6.14 -11.36 -17.74
CA GLN A 248 -5.05 -12.32 -17.90
C GLN A 248 -4.04 -12.27 -16.76
N LYS A 249 -3.74 -11.08 -16.21
CA LYS A 249 -2.78 -10.93 -15.10
C LYS A 249 -3.34 -11.29 -13.73
N ILE A 250 -4.66 -11.29 -13.53
CA ILE A 250 -5.29 -11.65 -12.24
C ILE A 250 -5.29 -13.17 -12.00
N ILE A 251 -5.47 -13.98 -13.05
CA ILE A 251 -5.60 -15.45 -12.97
C ILE A 251 -4.35 -16.13 -12.34
N PRO A 252 -3.10 -15.79 -12.74
CA PRO A 252 -1.89 -16.44 -12.23
C PRO A 252 -1.60 -16.16 -10.75
N THR A 253 -2.09 -15.04 -10.21
CA THR A 253 -1.71 -14.56 -8.87
C THR A 253 -2.25 -15.46 -7.75
N ILE A 254 -3.31 -16.24 -8.00
CA ILE A 254 -3.86 -17.19 -7.02
C ILE A 254 -3.15 -18.55 -7.11
N LEU A 255 -2.96 -19.06 -8.33
CA LEU A 255 -2.46 -20.43 -8.52
C LEU A 255 -0.97 -20.57 -8.22
N ARG A 256 -0.12 -19.63 -8.64
CA ARG A 256 1.34 -19.80 -8.46
C ARG A 256 1.78 -19.80 -7.00
N PHE A 257 1.14 -19.00 -6.14
CA PHE A 257 1.54 -18.90 -4.74
C PHE A 257 1.00 -20.07 -3.90
N TRP A 258 -0.26 -20.48 -4.11
CA TRP A 258 -0.81 -21.67 -3.46
C TRP A 258 -0.07 -22.94 -3.89
N PHE A 259 0.31 -23.07 -5.16
CA PHE A 259 1.02 -24.26 -5.64
C PHE A 259 2.46 -24.33 -5.11
N PHE A 260 3.20 -23.22 -5.06
CA PHE A 260 4.57 -23.23 -4.55
C PHE A 260 4.67 -23.33 -3.02
N HIS A 261 3.75 -22.71 -2.28
CA HIS A 261 3.87 -22.61 -0.83
C HIS A 261 3.10 -23.70 -0.07
N PHE A 262 2.01 -24.23 -0.62
CA PHE A 262 1.18 -25.25 0.07
C PHE A 262 1.37 -26.67 -0.45
N LEU A 263 1.74 -26.85 -1.73
CA LEU A 263 1.90 -28.18 -2.34
C LEU A 263 3.36 -28.70 -2.34
N TRP A 264 4.36 -27.84 -2.11
CA TRP A 264 5.78 -28.24 -2.10
C TRP A 264 6.43 -28.24 -0.70
N LEU A 265 5.75 -27.71 0.31
CA LEU A 265 6.18 -27.71 1.72
C LEU A 265 5.45 -28.74 2.59
N GLN A 266 4.79 -29.73 1.98
CA GLN A 266 4.41 -30.95 2.70
C GLN A 266 5.58 -31.93 2.56
N PRO A 267 6.44 -32.13 3.59
CA PRO A 267 7.32 -33.27 3.56
C PRO A 267 6.45 -34.53 3.50
N CYS A 268 6.67 -35.36 2.48
CA CYS A 268 6.16 -36.71 2.45
C CYS A 268 6.71 -37.43 3.70
N TYR A 269 5.89 -37.55 4.73
CA TYR A 269 6.08 -38.48 5.85
C TYR A 269 4.90 -39.45 5.85
#